data_AF-A0AAV2IBY7-F1
#
_entry.id   AF-A0AAV2IBY7-F1
#
_cell.length_a   1.000
_cell.length_b   1.000
_cell.length_c   1.000
_cell.angle_alpha   90.00
_cell.angle_beta   90.00
_cell.angle_gamma   90.00
#
_symmetry.space_group_name_H-M   'P 1'
#
loop_
_entity.id
_entity.type
_entity.pdbx_description
1 polymer ?
#
loop_
_entity_poly.entity_id
_entity_poly.type
_entity_poly.pdbx_seq_one_letter_code
_entity_poly.pdbx_strand_id
1 'polypeptide(L)'
;IPYYLRFEPSEGRVARYNITVGGKSYEVFKPELTIKDLTPDTQYNYTITAYNKRGDGSEEVAGVFKTDPEATDKQEEEFLKVALIAGVTAAAVLAVIIFVIVVVTLVVRKRRGNRETIEDVDDNEIVSGSQTAPTPSARAVL
;
A
#
# COMPACT_ATOMS: atom_id res chain seq x y z
N ILE A 1 -23.65 -1.10 -12.21
CA ILE A 1 -24.30 -1.79 -11.07
C ILE A 1 -25.27 -2.85 -11.61
N PRO A 2 -25.22 -4.12 -11.16
CA PRO A 2 -26.19 -5.14 -11.57
C PRO A 2 -27.51 -5.00 -10.79
N TYR A 3 -28.65 -5.17 -11.48
CA TYR A 3 -29.97 -5.25 -10.85
C TYR A 3 -30.63 -6.59 -11.19
N TYR A 4 -31.19 -7.25 -10.18
CA TYR A 4 -31.85 -8.55 -10.29
C TYR A 4 -33.36 -8.38 -10.20
N LEU A 5 -34.02 -8.38 -11.36
CA LEU A 5 -35.47 -8.30 -11.44
C LEU A 5 -36.06 -9.72 -11.35
N ARG A 6 -36.76 -10.02 -10.25
CA ARG A 6 -37.54 -11.24 -10.06
C ARG A 6 -39.01 -10.87 -9.93
N PHE A 7 -39.87 -11.67 -10.53
CA PHE A 7 -41.31 -11.42 -10.54
C PHE A 7 -42.07 -12.73 -10.44
N GLU A 8 -43.37 -12.65 -10.17
CA GLU A 8 -44.22 -13.84 -10.13
C GLU A 8 -44.54 -14.29 -11.57
N PRO A 9 -44.49 -15.60 -11.86
CA PRO A 9 -44.93 -16.11 -13.15
C PRO A 9 -46.38 -15.74 -13.43
N SER A 10 -46.69 -15.37 -14.67
CA SER A 10 -48.08 -15.18 -15.10
C SER A 10 -48.84 -16.51 -15.02
N GLU A 11 -50.15 -16.42 -14.76
CA GLU A 11 -51.02 -17.60 -14.73
C GLU A 11 -51.02 -18.34 -16.07
N GLY A 12 -51.07 -19.68 -16.01
CA GLY A 12 -51.11 -20.56 -17.19
C GLY A 12 -49.74 -20.94 -17.75
N ARG A 13 -49.73 -21.44 -18.99
CA ARG A 13 -48.50 -21.91 -19.66
C ARG A 13 -47.81 -20.79 -20.43
N VAL A 14 -46.86 -20.14 -19.76
CA VAL A 14 -45.98 -19.13 -20.35
C VAL A 14 -44.85 -19.79 -21.15
N ALA A 15 -44.58 -19.25 -22.33
CA ALA A 15 -43.46 -19.63 -23.18
C ALA A 15 -42.28 -18.64 -23.07
N ARG A 16 -42.56 -17.34 -22.97
CA ARG A 16 -41.55 -16.27 -22.85
C ARG A 16 -42.12 -15.02 -22.20
N TYR A 17 -41.25 -14.13 -21.76
CA TYR A 17 -41.58 -12.80 -21.27
C TYR A 17 -40.82 -11.76 -22.09
N ASN A 18 -41.50 -10.69 -22.50
CA ASN A 18 -40.85 -9.47 -22.94
C ASN A 18 -40.83 -8.48 -21.80
N ILE A 19 -39.65 -7.99 -21.46
CA ILE A 19 -39.43 -7.03 -20.39
C ILE A 19 -38.80 -5.79 -20.99
N THR A 20 -39.41 -4.62 -20.81
CA THR A 20 -38.81 -3.35 -21.24
C THR A 20 -38.31 -2.62 -20.00
N VAL A 21 -37.04 -2.20 -19.96
CA VAL A 21 -36.46 -1.40 -18.87
C VAL A 21 -35.73 -0.20 -19.45
N GLY A 22 -36.14 1.01 -19.06
CA GLY A 22 -35.48 2.24 -19.54
C GLY A 22 -35.40 2.35 -21.07
N GLY A 23 -36.41 1.82 -21.79
CA GLY A 23 -36.47 1.80 -23.26
C GLY A 23 -35.72 0.64 -23.94
N LYS A 24 -35.07 -0.26 -23.19
CA LYS A 24 -34.43 -1.47 -23.72
C LYS A 24 -35.33 -2.68 -23.50
N SER A 25 -35.52 -3.52 -24.51
CA SER A 25 -36.32 -4.74 -24.40
C SER A 25 -35.45 -5.99 -24.23
N TYR A 26 -35.92 -6.91 -23.40
CA TYR A 26 -35.29 -8.17 -23.06
C TYR A 26 -36.31 -9.29 -23.22
N GLU A 27 -35.91 -10.38 -23.86
CA GLU A 27 -36.71 -11.61 -23.91
C GLU A 27 -36.11 -12.63 -22.95
N VAL A 28 -36.93 -13.17 -22.03
CA VAL A 28 -36.51 -14.20 -21.08
C VAL A 28 -37.52 -15.35 -21.01
N PHE A 29 -37.04 -16.53 -20.66
CA PHE A 29 -37.85 -17.76 -20.56
C PHE A 29 -38.18 -18.14 -19.11
N LYS A 30 -37.64 -17.40 -18.15
CA LYS A 30 -37.83 -17.58 -16.72
C LYS A 30 -38.32 -16.27 -16.11
N PRO A 31 -38.97 -16.31 -14.93
CA PRO A 31 -39.46 -15.12 -14.25
C PRO A 31 -38.33 -14.32 -13.54
N GLU A 32 -37.18 -14.18 -14.22
CA GLU A 32 -35.99 -13.49 -13.71
C GLU A 32 -35.20 -12.85 -14.85
N LEU A 33 -34.67 -11.65 -14.60
CA LEU A 33 -33.79 -10.91 -15.51
C LEU A 33 -32.65 -10.25 -14.70
N THR A 34 -31.42 -10.39 -15.17
CA THR A 34 -30.28 -9.63 -14.62
C THR A 34 -29.87 -8.56 -15.60
N ILE A 35 -29.88 -7.31 -15.15
CA ILE A 35 -29.53 -6.14 -15.96
C ILE A 35 -28.20 -5.61 -15.46
N LYS A 36 -27.27 -5.38 -16.37
CA LYS A 36 -25.93 -4.83 -16.06
C LYS A 36 -25.80 -3.41 -16.62
N ASP A 37 -24.76 -2.74 -16.19
CA ASP A 37 -24.34 -1.44 -16.73
C ASP A 37 -25.43 -0.36 -16.63
N LEU A 38 -26.21 -0.42 -15.55
CA LEU A 38 -27.15 0.63 -15.18
C LEU A 38 -26.41 1.80 -14.53
N THR A 39 -26.89 3.01 -14.80
CA THR A 39 -26.41 4.24 -14.18
C THR A 39 -26.69 4.19 -12.68
N PRO A 40 -25.73 4.53 -11.82
CA PRO A 40 -25.94 4.63 -10.38
C PRO A 40 -26.97 5.69 -9.99
N ASP A 41 -27.58 5.53 -8.82
CA ASP A 41 -28.56 6.47 -8.24
C ASP A 41 -29.71 6.87 -9.20
N THR A 42 -30.08 5.98 -10.12
CA THR A 42 -31.00 6.28 -11.22
C THR A 42 -32.26 5.45 -11.12
N GLN A 43 -33.42 6.09 -11.27
CA GLN A 43 -34.72 5.41 -11.32
C GLN A 43 -35.00 4.90 -12.75
N TYR A 44 -35.41 3.64 -12.85
CA TYR A 44 -35.83 3.00 -14.08
C TYR A 44 -37.29 2.54 -13.98
N ASN A 45 -38.04 2.77 -15.03
CA ASN A 45 -39.36 2.17 -15.23
C ASN A 45 -39.19 0.86 -15.99
N TYR A 46 -40.01 -0.13 -15.65
CA TYR A 46 -40.08 -1.38 -16.40
C TYR A 46 -41.51 -1.80 -16.71
N THR A 47 -41.67 -2.55 -17.80
CA THR A 47 -42.90 -3.27 -18.13
C THR A 47 -42.61 -4.73 -18.46
N ILE A 48 -43.56 -5.62 -18.18
CA ILE A 48 -43.45 -7.07 -18.38
C ILE A 48 -44.72 -7.57 -19.06
N THR A 49 -44.56 -8.32 -20.15
CA THR A 49 -45.66 -9.04 -20.80
C THR A 49 -45.27 -10.50 -20.99
N ALA A 50 -46.05 -11.42 -20.44
CA ALA A 50 -45.89 -12.85 -20.67
C ALA A 50 -46.61 -13.28 -21.96
N TYR A 51 -46.02 -14.21 -22.70
CA TYR A 51 -46.59 -14.78 -23.92
C TYR A 51 -46.67 -16.29 -23.84
N ASN A 52 -47.77 -16.87 -24.29
CA ASN A 52 -47.92 -18.32 -24.45
C ASN A 52 -47.25 -18.82 -25.75
N LYS A 53 -47.26 -20.14 -25.99
CA LYS A 53 -46.68 -20.75 -27.21
C LYS A 53 -47.40 -20.35 -28.51
N ARG A 54 -48.65 -19.87 -28.42
CA ARG A 54 -49.44 -19.39 -29.58
C ARG A 54 -49.14 -17.93 -29.92
N GLY A 55 -48.43 -17.22 -29.03
CA GLY A 55 -48.13 -15.79 -29.17
C GLY A 55 -49.16 -14.88 -28.52
N ASP A 56 -50.15 -15.41 -27.78
CA ASP A 56 -51.10 -14.57 -27.05
C ASP A 56 -50.39 -13.94 -25.84
N GLY A 57 -50.48 -12.61 -25.72
CA GLY A 57 -49.93 -11.83 -24.61
C GLY A 57 -50.90 -11.75 -23.43
N SER A 58 -50.33 -11.73 -22.23
CA SER A 58 -51.02 -11.40 -20.98
C SER A 58 -51.16 -9.88 -20.80
N GLU A 59 -51.84 -9.47 -19.73
CA GLU A 59 -51.82 -8.08 -19.30
C GLU A 59 -50.40 -7.61 -18.97
N GLU A 60 -50.10 -6.35 -19.30
CA GLU A 60 -48.81 -5.75 -19.01
C GLU A 60 -48.72 -5.38 -17.51
N VAL A 61 -47.64 -5.81 -16.87
CA VAL A 61 -47.30 -5.41 -15.50
C VAL A 61 -46.20 -4.37 -15.54
N ALA A 62 -46.44 -3.20 -14.96
CA ALA A 62 -45.47 -2.11 -14.89
C ALA A 62 -44.96 -1.90 -13.45
N GLY A 63 -43.73 -1.41 -13.33
CA GLY A 63 -43.15 -1.05 -12.05
C GLY A 63 -41.94 -0.13 -12.18
N VAL A 64 -41.35 0.21 -11.03
CA VAL A 64 -40.18 1.07 -10.94
C VAL A 64 -39.15 0.49 -9.98
N PHE A 65 -37.88 0.73 -10.26
CA PHE A 65 -36.80 0.46 -9.31
C PHE A 65 -35.74 1.55 -9.39
N LYS A 66 -34.93 1.69 -8.34
CA LYS A 66 -33.82 2.62 -8.28
C LYS A 66 -32.53 1.85 -8.04
N THR A 67 -31.47 2.20 -8.78
CA THR A 67 -30.14 1.65 -8.52
C THR A 67 -29.51 2.30 -7.30
N ASP A 68 -28.68 1.54 -6.59
CA ASP A 68 -27.87 2.09 -5.52
C ASP A 68 -26.93 3.18 -6.04
N PRO A 69 -26.53 4.15 -5.19
CA PRO A 69 -25.45 5.06 -5.54
C PRO A 69 -24.18 4.26 -5.81
N GLU A 70 -23.30 4.84 -6.62
CA GLU A 70 -22.00 4.23 -6.87
C GLU A 70 -21.26 4.13 -5.53
N ALA A 71 -20.81 2.93 -5.19
CA ALA A 71 -19.96 2.75 -4.04
C ALA A 71 -18.69 3.56 -4.29
N THR A 72 -18.58 4.73 -3.66
CA THR A 72 -17.36 5.53 -3.68
C THR A 72 -16.33 4.69 -2.94
N ASP A 73 -15.46 4.03 -3.70
CA ASP A 73 -14.61 2.99 -3.15
C ASP A 73 -13.67 3.55 -2.09
N LYS A 74 -13.46 2.75 -1.05
CA LYS A 74 -12.69 2.98 0.18
C LYS A 74 -11.18 3.06 -0.07
N GLN A 75 -10.78 3.59 -1.23
CA GLN A 75 -9.40 3.67 -1.68
C GLN A 75 -8.57 4.61 -0.81
N GLU A 76 -9.18 5.63 -0.22
CA GLU A 76 -8.51 6.47 0.80
C GLU A 76 -8.19 5.68 2.08
N GLU A 77 -9.03 4.74 2.52
CA GLU A 77 -8.74 3.95 3.73
C GLU A 77 -7.63 2.91 3.51
N GLU A 78 -7.56 2.29 2.33
CA GLU A 78 -6.45 1.40 1.97
C GLU A 78 -5.13 2.19 1.82
N PHE A 79 -5.18 3.38 1.21
CA PHE A 79 -4.00 4.22 1.06
C PHE A 79 -3.45 4.70 2.42
N LEU A 80 -4.32 5.12 3.34
CA LEU A 80 -3.93 5.53 4.69
C LEU A 80 -3.32 4.37 5.50
N LYS A 81 -3.83 3.14 5.32
CA LYS A 81 -3.25 1.93 5.94
C LYS A 81 -1.86 1.63 5.39
N VAL A 82 -1.67 1.67 4.07
CA VAL A 82 -0.36 1.42 3.45
C VAL A 82 0.65 2.51 3.83
N ALA A 83 0.23 3.78 3.87
CA ALA A 83 1.09 4.90 4.24
C ALA A 83 1.59 4.82 5.69
N LEU A 84 0.73 4.43 6.65
CA LEU A 84 1.12 4.28 8.04
C LEU A 84 2.12 3.13 8.26
N ILE A 85 1.91 1.99 7.59
CA ILE A 85 2.81 0.83 7.68
C ILE A 85 4.20 1.15 7.09
N ALA A 86 4.25 1.82 5.94
CA ALA A 86 5.50 2.24 5.32
C ALA A 86 6.29 3.25 6.19
N GLY A 87 5.60 4.19 6.85
CA GLY A 87 6.24 5.16 7.74
C GLY A 87 6.86 4.51 8.98
N VAL A 88 6.13 3.61 9.65
CA VAL A 88 6.60 2.95 10.89
C VAL A 88 7.81 2.05 10.62
N THR A 89 7.80 1.31 9.50
CA THR A 89 8.92 0.42 9.13
C THR A 89 10.21 1.19 8.86
N ALA A 90 10.14 2.30 8.12
CA ALA A 90 11.30 3.15 7.86
C ALA A 90 11.89 3.73 9.16
N ALA A 91 11.04 4.20 10.08
CA ALA A 91 11.47 4.74 11.37
C ALA A 91 12.15 3.68 12.26
N ALA A 92 11.60 2.45 12.30
CA ALA A 92 12.18 1.36 13.06
C ALA A 92 13.57 0.95 12.53
N VAL A 93 13.73 0.89 11.20
CA VAL A 93 15.03 0.59 10.57
C VAL A 93 16.06 1.66 10.91
N LEU A 94 15.68 2.95 10.83
CA LEU A 94 16.56 4.06 11.24
C LEU A 94 16.94 3.97 12.71
N ALA A 95 16.00 3.67 13.60
CA ALA A 95 16.27 3.54 15.03
C ALA A 95 17.27 2.41 15.33
N VAL A 96 17.15 1.26 14.63
CA VAL A 96 18.10 0.14 14.75
C VAL A 96 19.49 0.54 14.24
N ILE A 97 19.58 1.24 13.11
CA ILE A 97 20.86 1.72 12.57
C ILE A 97 21.53 2.68 13.57
N ILE A 98 20.78 3.66 14.10
CA ILE A 98 21.28 4.61 15.08
C ILE A 98 21.76 3.89 16.35
N PHE A 99 20.98 2.91 16.84
CA PHE A 99 21.36 2.12 18.01
C PHE A 99 22.67 1.37 17.80
N VAL A 100 22.86 0.74 16.64
CA VAL A 100 24.12 0.05 16.29
C VAL A 100 25.30 1.02 16.27
N ILE A 101 25.13 2.21 15.67
CA ILE A 101 26.19 3.25 15.63
C ILE A 101 26.55 3.70 17.05
N VAL A 102 25.55 3.91 17.93
CA VAL A 102 25.77 4.28 19.33
C VAL A 102 26.53 3.17 20.07
N VAL A 103 26.15 1.91 19.90
CA VAL A 103 26.85 0.78 20.54
C VAL A 103 28.29 0.69 20.05
N VAL A 104 28.54 0.81 18.75
CA VAL A 104 29.91 0.77 18.18
C VAL A 104 30.75 1.92 18.73
N THR A 105 30.23 3.15 18.73
CA THR A 105 30.94 4.32 19.26
C THR A 105 31.23 4.19 20.75
N LEU A 106 30.30 3.65 21.55
CA LEU A 106 30.52 3.37 22.97
C LEU A 106 31.57 2.28 23.19
N VAL A 107 31.54 1.19 22.43
CA VAL A 107 32.53 0.09 22.54
C VAL A 107 33.93 0.57 22.14
N VAL A 108 34.04 1.34 21.07
CA VAL A 108 35.33 1.92 20.62
C VAL A 108 35.86 2.95 21.61
N ARG A 109 35.00 3.83 22.13
CA ARG A 109 35.38 4.80 23.18
C ARG A 109 35.81 4.09 24.46
N LYS A 110 35.07 3.07 24.90
CA LYS A 110 35.39 2.27 26.08
C LYS A 110 36.71 1.50 25.92
N ARG A 111 37.03 1.02 24.71
CA ARG A 111 38.32 0.36 24.43
C ARG A 111 39.53 1.31 24.40
N ARG A 112 39.35 2.61 24.12
CA ARG A 112 40.46 3.58 24.08
C ARG A 112 40.84 4.17 25.43
N GLY A 113 39.99 4.04 26.46
CA GLY A 113 40.23 4.60 27.80
C GLY A 113 41.00 3.69 28.78
N ASN A 114 41.60 2.58 28.34
CA ASN A 114 42.23 1.60 29.23
C ASN A 114 43.72 1.32 28.90
N ARG A 115 44.46 2.34 28.46
CA ARG A 115 45.88 2.17 28.08
C ARG A 115 46.76 3.37 28.43
N GLU A 116 46.97 3.62 29.72
CA GLU A 116 48.11 4.35 30.33
C GLU A 116 48.25 3.69 31.74
N THR A 117 49.36 3.08 32.19
CA THR A 117 50.66 3.64 32.57
C THR A 117 51.61 2.48 32.91
N ILE A 118 52.85 2.48 32.41
CA ILE A 118 54.02 1.85 33.09
C ILE A 118 55.23 2.77 32.85
N GLU A 119 55.34 3.79 33.69
CA GLU A 119 56.58 4.36 34.25
C GLU A 119 56.72 3.63 35.62
N ASP A 120 57.84 3.19 36.18
CA ASP A 120 59.27 3.48 36.10
C ASP A 120 60.01 2.25 36.71
N VAL A 121 61.29 2.00 36.38
CA VAL A 121 62.37 1.68 37.36
C VAL A 121 63.73 1.87 36.66
N ASP A 122 64.51 2.76 37.27
CA ASP A 122 65.89 3.21 37.00
C ASP A 122 66.95 2.14 37.36
N ASP A 123 68.19 2.39 36.93
CA ASP A 123 69.48 2.04 37.58
C ASP A 123 70.58 1.59 36.60
N ASN A 124 71.39 2.59 36.18
CA ASN A 124 72.86 2.63 36.33
C ASN A 124 73.72 1.41 35.87
N GLU A 125 74.49 1.56 34.79
CA GLU A 125 75.94 1.28 34.83
C GLU A 125 76.74 2.06 33.76
N ILE A 126 77.87 2.58 34.21
CA ILE A 126 78.82 3.52 33.60
C ILE A 126 79.75 2.78 32.60
N VAL A 127 80.21 3.45 31.54
CA VAL A 127 81.63 3.57 31.11
C VAL A 127 81.78 3.88 29.60
N SER A 128 82.27 5.11 29.35
CA SER A 128 83.45 5.47 28.52
C SER A 128 83.23 6.41 27.34
N GLY A 129 83.82 7.61 27.46
CA GLY A 129 84.50 8.42 26.42
C GLY A 129 83.70 8.85 25.18
N SER A 130 83.76 10.07 24.66
CA SER A 130 84.71 11.16 24.81
C SER A 130 84.19 12.36 24.00
N GLN A 131 84.13 13.51 24.66
CA GLN A 131 84.55 14.84 24.19
C GLN A 131 84.48 15.20 22.67
N THR A 132 83.62 16.20 22.41
CA THR A 132 83.89 17.49 21.73
C THR A 132 84.12 17.57 20.21
N ALA A 133 83.32 18.47 19.61
CA ALA A 133 83.40 19.05 18.27
C ALA A 133 84.75 19.72 17.94
N PRO A 134 84.97 20.07 16.66
CA PRO A 134 85.20 21.48 16.38
C PRO A 134 84.54 22.01 15.09
N THR A 135 84.02 23.24 15.18
CA THR A 135 83.82 24.15 14.03
C THR A 135 85.01 25.11 13.98
N PRO A 136 85.57 25.41 12.80
CA PRO A 136 85.64 26.82 12.36
C PRO A 136 85.37 26.95 10.84
N SER A 137 84.46 27.83 10.42
CA SER A 137 84.69 29.25 10.09
C SER A 137 85.66 29.50 8.93
N ALA A 138 85.14 30.22 7.95
CA ALA A 138 85.76 30.74 6.74
C ALA A 138 87.11 31.45 6.95
N ARG A 139 87.95 31.40 5.90
CA ARG A 139 89.12 32.25 5.70
C ARG A 139 89.18 32.65 4.21
N ALA A 140 89.19 33.95 3.96
CA ALA A 140 89.56 34.58 2.69
C ALA A 140 90.99 35.14 2.80
N VAL A 141 91.54 35.65 1.68
CA VAL A 141 92.84 36.38 1.53
C VAL A 141 94.02 35.40 1.34
N LEU A 142 94.82 35.39 0.25
CA LEU A 142 95.19 36.32 -0.83
C LEU A 142 95.09 35.63 -2.20
#